data_AF-A0A9P2ZRY1-F1
#
_entry.id   AF-A0A9P2ZRY1-F1
#
_cell.length_a   1.000
_cell.length_b   1.000
_cell.length_c   1.000
_cell.angle_alpha   90.00
_cell.angle_beta   90.00
_cell.angle_gamma   90.00
#
_symmetry.space_group_name_H-M   'P 1'
#
loop_
_entity.id
_entity.type
_entity.pdbx_description
1 polymer ?
#
loop_
_entity_poly.entity_id
_entity_poly.type
_entity_poly.pdbx_seq_one_letter_code
_entity_poly.pdbx_strand_id
1 'polypeptide(L)'
;MSRSPSTPGCFGGFFRRRHSKTSARLATHQHAPARTAEKVEPCVYTHANPCCGEWALPAVTDALPAYTPIRSAFNEKAIDTAREEILAKAPALQEVSLFMFDHPELGYKEYKAHDKITSFLEDEGFEVEKHFLLPTAFKATYTHGKGGRTFGLNSELDALPEIGHACGHPLIAVAGLAALLGLRAAMKKHDIDGTVVLLGTPAEEGGAGKVELLKLGGYKGMDACMMAHPGHGQAGSGGVAPSLAIQTVNVEFFGKTAHAAGAPWDGINALDAANLAYSAISAMRQQLKTTDRVHGIITNGGQAPNIIPEHTQMRYFVRATTVPALEELKKKIIPCFEAAAKATGCGVKIWTEVMTNDLRNCKPLAEEYAATMMSQFNIPVPTLFHDWSAGGGSTDFGNVTYALPSCHPHFGIPFTPGRANHTPEFTDKARQPAAHAEAWKAAVGMASVGIRVLADETFAKEARKWWEGDMEGEFF
;
A
#
# COMPACT_ATOMS: atom_id res chain seq x y z
N MET A 1 -22.90 74.06 35.51
CA MET A 1 -23.30 75.10 34.51
C MET A 1 -22.41 74.87 33.29
N SER A 2 -22.85 74.64 32.05
CA SER A 2 -24.16 74.57 31.40
C SER A 2 -24.00 73.92 30.00
N ARG A 3 -24.78 72.86 29.76
CA ARG A 3 -25.56 72.43 28.55
C ARG A 3 -24.90 72.47 27.14
N SER A 4 -24.67 71.32 26.47
CA SER A 4 -25.55 70.49 25.58
C SER A 4 -25.75 71.07 24.16
N PRO A 5 -26.12 70.32 23.09
CA PRO A 5 -26.79 68.98 22.97
C PRO A 5 -25.97 67.93 22.16
N SER A 6 -26.01 66.61 22.35
CA SER A 6 -27.07 65.57 22.22
C SER A 6 -27.54 65.23 20.79
N THR A 7 -26.99 64.13 20.21
CA THR A 7 -27.78 63.06 19.56
C THR A 7 -26.97 61.76 19.40
N PRO A 8 -27.36 60.68 20.11
CA PRO A 8 -27.16 59.30 19.66
C PRO A 8 -28.52 58.59 19.49
N GLY A 9 -28.70 57.87 18.39
CA GLY A 9 -29.79 56.90 18.17
C GLY A 9 -29.23 55.71 17.37
N CYS A 10 -29.61 54.44 17.60
CA CYS A 10 -30.78 53.87 18.26
C CYS A 10 -30.38 52.67 19.15
N PHE A 11 -30.84 52.68 20.41
CA PHE A 11 -31.10 51.47 21.22
C PHE A 11 -32.34 50.75 20.61
N GLY A 12 -32.56 49.44 20.70
CA GLY A 12 -32.40 48.58 21.86
C GLY A 12 -33.68 48.57 22.71
N GLY A 13 -34.42 47.45 22.70
CA GLY A 13 -35.28 47.05 23.82
C GLY A 13 -36.75 46.77 23.50
N PHE A 14 -37.17 45.51 23.65
CA PHE A 14 -38.41 45.18 24.36
C PHE A 14 -38.30 43.76 24.94
N PHE A 15 -37.91 43.66 26.21
CA PHE A 15 -38.32 42.56 27.08
C PHE A 15 -39.65 42.95 27.73
N ARG A 16 -40.68 42.10 27.60
CA ARG A 16 -41.72 41.99 28.62
C ARG A 16 -42.33 40.59 28.65
N ARG A 17 -42.06 39.89 29.76
CA ARG A 17 -42.75 38.67 30.21
C ARG A 17 -44.24 38.93 30.38
N ARG A 18 -45.07 37.95 30.01
CA ARG A 18 -46.36 37.69 30.67
C ARG A 18 -46.56 36.18 30.82
N HIS A 19 -46.81 35.77 32.06
CA HIS A 19 -47.26 34.45 32.46
C HIS A 19 -48.68 34.16 31.94
N SER A 20 -48.94 32.93 31.50
CA SER A 20 -50.17 32.24 31.87
C SER A 20 -49.93 30.73 31.93
N LYS A 21 -50.49 30.13 32.98
CA LYS A 21 -50.52 28.69 33.26
C LYS A 21 -51.68 28.07 32.48
N THR A 22 -51.45 26.93 31.85
CA THR A 22 -52.47 25.87 31.73
C THR A 22 -51.81 24.51 31.59
N SER A 23 -52.23 23.61 32.47
CA SER A 23 -51.79 22.23 32.67
C SER A 23 -52.53 21.25 31.77
N ALA A 24 -51.89 20.09 31.58
CA ALA A 24 -52.49 18.78 31.25
C ALA A 24 -52.91 18.65 29.77
N ARG A 25 -52.65 17.56 29.04
CA ARG A 25 -52.59 16.12 29.37
C ARG A 25 -51.73 15.38 28.33
N LEU A 26 -50.95 14.37 28.76
CA LEU A 26 -50.46 13.30 27.87
C LEU A 26 -51.67 12.49 27.38
N ALA A 27 -51.80 12.33 26.06
CA ALA A 27 -52.74 11.39 25.46
C ALA A 27 -51.97 10.14 25.04
N THR A 28 -52.00 9.12 25.90
CA THR A 28 -51.87 7.71 25.51
C THR A 28 -53.13 7.33 24.73
N HIS A 29 -53.00 6.92 23.47
CA HIS A 29 -54.09 6.24 22.77
C HIS A 29 -53.86 4.74 22.72
N GLN A 30 -54.73 4.06 23.46
CA GLN A 30 -54.94 2.62 23.48
C GLN A 30 -55.47 2.10 22.14
N HIS A 31 -55.14 0.83 21.89
CA HIS A 31 -55.63 -0.14 20.93
C HIS A 31 -56.93 0.16 20.16
N ALA A 32 -56.87 -0.09 18.85
CA ALA A 32 -57.99 -0.36 17.95
C ALA A 32 -57.67 -1.59 17.07
N PRO A 33 -58.68 -2.31 16.54
CA PRO A 33 -58.75 -3.77 16.52
C PRO A 33 -58.05 -4.42 15.32
N ALA A 34 -57.70 -5.71 15.48
CA ALA A 34 -57.20 -6.58 14.43
C ALA A 34 -58.18 -6.63 13.25
N ARG A 35 -57.69 -6.25 12.06
CA ARG A 35 -58.38 -6.45 10.78
C ARG A 35 -57.73 -7.59 10.00
N THR A 36 -58.62 -8.42 9.47
CA THR A 36 -58.42 -9.64 8.70
C THR A 36 -57.65 -9.41 7.40
N ALA A 37 -56.90 -10.44 7.00
CA ALA A 37 -56.12 -10.48 5.77
C ALA A 37 -57.03 -10.42 4.53
N GLU A 38 -56.97 -9.33 3.77
CA GLU A 38 -57.50 -9.24 2.41
C GLU A 38 -56.34 -9.18 1.40
N LYS A 39 -56.51 -9.94 0.32
CA LYS A 39 -55.58 -10.14 -0.79
C LYS A 39 -55.24 -8.80 -1.47
N VAL A 40 -53.96 -8.50 -1.61
CA VAL A 40 -53.48 -7.39 -2.44
C VAL A 40 -53.32 -7.91 -3.87
N GLU A 41 -54.16 -7.43 -4.78
CA GLU A 41 -53.98 -7.57 -6.23
C GLU A 41 -52.83 -6.67 -6.71
N PRO A 42 -52.01 -7.10 -7.68
CA PRO A 42 -50.88 -6.31 -8.16
C PRO A 42 -51.36 -5.15 -9.06
N CYS A 43 -50.81 -3.97 -8.79
CA CYS A 43 -51.04 -2.75 -9.55
C CYS A 43 -50.44 -2.88 -10.96
N VAL A 44 -51.30 -2.86 -11.98
CA VAL A 44 -50.92 -2.85 -13.39
C VAL A 44 -50.57 -1.42 -13.80
N TYR A 45 -49.28 -1.14 -14.04
CA TYR A 45 -48.85 0.05 -14.76
C TYR A 45 -48.67 -0.30 -16.24
N THR A 46 -49.51 0.27 -17.10
CA THR A 46 -49.35 0.22 -18.56
C THR A 46 -48.72 1.50 -19.10
N HIS A 47 -47.80 1.27 -20.05
CA HIS A 47 -47.28 2.12 -21.11
C HIS A 47 -46.02 2.98 -20.92
N ALA A 48 -44.98 2.45 -21.60
CA ALA A 48 -44.15 3.10 -22.60
C ALA A 48 -42.91 3.86 -22.11
N ASN A 49 -41.76 3.17 -22.16
CA ASN A 49 -40.45 3.79 -22.30
C ASN A 49 -39.65 3.04 -23.39
N PRO A 50 -39.18 3.69 -24.47
CA PRO A 50 -38.50 3.04 -25.58
C PRO A 50 -37.00 2.94 -25.30
N CYS A 51 -36.57 1.90 -24.61
CA CYS A 51 -35.13 1.57 -24.48
C CYS A 51 -34.84 0.07 -24.38
N CYS A 52 -35.83 -0.80 -24.61
CA CYS A 52 -35.62 -2.25 -24.66
C CYS A 52 -35.00 -2.65 -26.00
N GLY A 53 -33.69 -2.49 -26.12
CA GLY A 53 -32.89 -3.53 -26.78
C GLY A 53 -32.89 -4.75 -25.88
N GLU A 54 -32.95 -5.95 -26.46
CA GLU A 54 -32.89 -7.21 -25.71
C GLU A 54 -31.56 -7.32 -24.97
N TRP A 55 -31.55 -7.00 -23.66
CA TRP A 55 -30.50 -7.47 -22.76
C TRP A 55 -30.82 -8.94 -22.48
N ALA A 56 -30.37 -9.83 -23.36
CA ALA A 56 -30.26 -11.23 -23.04
C ALA A 56 -29.40 -11.31 -21.77
N LEU A 57 -30.03 -11.64 -20.64
CA LEU A 57 -29.32 -12.05 -19.44
C LEU A 57 -28.36 -13.17 -19.88
N PRO A 58 -27.03 -13.04 -19.68
CA PRO A 58 -26.13 -14.11 -20.03
C PRO A 58 -26.63 -15.37 -19.32
N ALA A 59 -26.82 -16.45 -20.08
CA ALA A 59 -27.17 -17.74 -19.54
C ALA A 59 -26.12 -18.07 -18.46
N VAL A 60 -26.53 -18.01 -17.19
CA VAL A 60 -25.72 -18.52 -16.10
C VAL A 60 -25.72 -20.02 -16.30
N THR A 61 -24.71 -20.51 -17.03
CA THR A 61 -24.46 -21.94 -17.07
C THR A 61 -24.02 -22.31 -15.66
N ASP A 62 -24.82 -23.12 -14.96
CA ASP A 62 -24.50 -23.79 -13.68
C ASP A 62 -23.30 -24.76 -13.78
N ALA A 63 -22.42 -24.58 -14.77
CA ALA A 63 -21.14 -25.22 -14.79
C ALA A 63 -20.35 -24.67 -13.60
N LEU A 64 -20.30 -25.46 -12.52
CA LEU A 64 -19.29 -25.30 -11.48
C LEU A 64 -17.95 -25.05 -12.18
N PRO A 65 -17.17 -24.03 -11.77
CA PRO A 65 -15.88 -23.77 -12.39
C PRO A 65 -15.07 -25.07 -12.40
N ALA A 66 -14.40 -25.34 -13.52
CA ALA A 66 -13.60 -26.54 -13.67
C ALA A 66 -12.70 -26.68 -12.44
N TYR A 67 -12.83 -27.81 -11.74
CA TYR A 67 -12.01 -28.12 -10.58
C TYR A 67 -10.58 -28.25 -11.07
N THR A 68 -9.81 -27.16 -10.96
CA THR A 68 -8.38 -27.23 -11.21
C THR A 68 -7.83 -28.02 -10.03
N PRO A 69 -7.21 -29.20 -10.25
CA PRO A 69 -6.61 -29.94 -9.17
C PRO A 69 -5.69 -29.00 -8.40
N ILE A 70 -5.86 -28.89 -7.09
CA ILE A 70 -4.92 -28.14 -6.24
C ILE A 70 -3.56 -28.76 -6.51
N ARG A 71 -2.67 -28.03 -7.20
CA ARG A 71 -1.31 -28.47 -7.46
C ARG A 71 -0.70 -28.77 -6.09
N SER A 72 -0.21 -29.98 -5.87
CA SER A 72 0.52 -30.30 -4.65
C SER A 72 1.77 -29.44 -4.58
N ALA A 73 2.13 -28.95 -3.39
CA ALA A 73 3.35 -28.19 -3.20
C ALA A 73 4.58 -29.03 -3.59
N PHE A 74 5.62 -28.37 -4.07
CA PHE A 74 6.82 -29.06 -4.51
C PHE A 74 7.67 -29.53 -3.32
N ASN A 75 8.06 -30.81 -3.30
CA ASN A 75 8.97 -31.38 -2.31
C ASN A 75 8.55 -31.12 -0.84
N GLU A 76 7.42 -31.71 -0.43
CA GLU A 76 6.84 -31.55 0.92
C GLU A 76 7.84 -31.83 2.05
N LYS A 77 8.77 -32.79 1.90
CA LYS A 77 9.78 -33.08 2.93
C LYS A 77 10.76 -31.92 3.15
N ALA A 78 11.12 -31.21 2.08
CA ALA A 78 11.96 -30.03 2.17
C ALA A 78 11.18 -28.86 2.80
N ILE A 79 9.91 -28.69 2.42
CA ILE A 79 9.02 -27.69 3.02
C ILE A 79 8.84 -27.96 4.53
N ASP A 80 8.58 -29.19 4.92
CA ASP A 80 8.44 -29.59 6.33
C ASP A 80 9.70 -29.28 7.13
N THR A 81 10.88 -29.50 6.55
CA THR A 81 12.16 -29.17 7.18
C THR A 81 12.31 -27.66 7.36
N ALA A 82 11.96 -26.86 6.34
CA ALA A 82 11.98 -25.40 6.47
C ALA A 82 11.00 -24.92 7.55
N ARG A 83 9.79 -25.50 7.59
CA ARG A 83 8.77 -25.19 8.61
C ARG A 83 9.25 -25.52 10.02
N GLU A 84 9.84 -26.69 10.22
CA GLU A 84 10.39 -27.10 11.52
C GLU A 84 11.45 -26.11 12.02
N GLU A 85 12.38 -25.71 11.14
CA GLU A 85 13.42 -24.73 11.47
C GLU A 85 12.81 -23.35 11.80
N ILE A 86 11.86 -22.88 10.99
CA ILE A 86 11.15 -21.61 11.20
C ILE A 86 10.48 -21.59 12.59
N LEU A 87 9.76 -22.66 12.93
CA LEU A 87 9.08 -22.75 14.23
C LEU A 87 10.06 -22.88 15.40
N ALA A 88 11.19 -23.58 15.20
CA ALA A 88 12.23 -23.67 16.22
C ALA A 88 12.90 -22.30 16.50
N LYS A 89 13.06 -21.46 15.48
CA LYS A 89 13.65 -20.12 15.57
C LYS A 89 12.64 -19.01 15.89
N ALA A 90 11.34 -19.30 15.84
CA ALA A 90 10.27 -18.33 16.04
C ALA A 90 10.39 -17.50 17.34
N PRO A 91 10.77 -18.06 18.51
CA PRO A 91 10.93 -17.25 19.73
C PRO A 91 12.01 -16.17 19.59
N ALA A 92 13.19 -16.52 19.06
CA ALA A 92 14.29 -15.57 18.87
C ALA A 92 13.96 -14.51 17.80
N LEU A 93 13.29 -14.92 16.71
CA LEU A 93 12.81 -13.99 15.70
C LEU A 93 11.73 -13.04 16.24
N GLN A 94 10.85 -13.52 17.12
CA GLN A 94 9.87 -12.66 17.78
C GLN A 94 10.55 -11.59 18.65
N GLU A 95 11.66 -11.90 19.33
CA GLU A 95 12.44 -10.90 20.05
C GLU A 95 13.04 -9.83 19.12
N VAL A 96 13.52 -10.22 17.94
CA VAL A 96 13.99 -9.27 16.91
C VAL A 96 12.86 -8.34 16.46
N SER A 97 11.69 -8.91 16.13
CA SER A 97 10.50 -8.12 15.72
C SER A 97 10.07 -7.15 16.82
N LEU A 98 9.93 -7.62 18.07
CA LEU A 98 9.52 -6.77 19.19
C LEU A 98 10.54 -5.66 19.46
N PHE A 99 11.84 -5.94 19.32
CA PHE A 99 12.87 -4.91 19.41
C PHE A 99 12.67 -3.81 18.36
N MET A 100 12.40 -4.15 17.10
CA MET A 100 12.12 -3.15 16.07
C MET A 100 10.87 -2.34 16.41
N PHE A 101 9.79 -3.00 16.84
CA PHE A 101 8.59 -2.31 17.30
C PHE A 101 8.83 -1.34 18.46
N ASP A 102 9.76 -1.65 19.37
CA ASP A 102 10.14 -0.78 20.49
C ASP A 102 11.08 0.38 20.09
N HIS A 103 11.70 0.29 18.93
CA HIS A 103 12.69 1.27 18.45
C HIS A 103 12.38 1.68 17.01
N PRO A 104 11.20 2.27 16.74
CA PRO A 104 10.82 2.67 15.38
C PRO A 104 11.77 3.74 14.84
N GLU A 105 12.29 3.51 13.64
CA GLU A 105 13.21 4.40 12.94
C GLU A 105 12.68 4.72 11.55
N LEU A 106 12.75 5.98 11.15
CA LEU A 106 12.24 6.43 9.85
C LEU A 106 13.14 5.97 8.70
N GLY A 107 12.60 6.05 7.48
CA GLY A 107 13.33 5.81 6.24
C GLY A 107 14.74 6.44 6.21
N TYR A 108 15.74 5.62 5.86
CA TYR A 108 17.18 5.93 5.83
C TYR A 108 17.82 6.24 7.20
N LYS A 109 17.14 5.93 8.30
CA LYS A 109 17.62 6.12 9.68
C LYS A 109 17.49 4.85 10.52
N GLU A 110 17.25 3.70 9.91
CA GLU A 110 16.95 2.39 10.49
C GLU A 110 18.19 1.68 11.07
N TYR A 111 19.07 2.41 11.75
CA TYR A 111 20.35 1.89 12.24
C TYR A 111 20.20 0.82 13.32
N LYS A 112 19.27 0.99 14.29
CA LYS A 112 19.03 0.00 15.34
C LYS A 112 18.40 -1.26 14.78
N ALA A 113 17.42 -1.12 13.87
CA ALA A 113 16.82 -2.27 13.20
C ALA A 113 17.87 -3.04 12.38
N HIS A 114 18.68 -2.32 11.59
CA HIS A 114 19.80 -2.87 10.84
C HIS A 114 20.78 -3.63 11.76
N ASP A 115 21.27 -3.00 12.82
CA ASP A 115 22.27 -3.59 13.70
C ASP A 115 21.72 -4.81 14.45
N LYS A 116 20.46 -4.76 14.88
CA LYS A 116 19.79 -5.89 15.55
C LYS A 116 19.67 -7.10 14.63
N ILE A 117 19.24 -6.90 13.38
CA ILE A 117 19.03 -7.98 12.43
C ILE A 117 20.38 -8.57 11.96
N THR A 118 21.33 -7.70 11.63
CA THR A 118 22.64 -8.15 11.14
C THR A 118 23.41 -8.90 12.21
N SER A 119 23.36 -8.46 13.47
CA SER A 119 23.96 -9.19 14.60
C SER A 119 23.29 -10.57 14.80
N PHE A 120 21.96 -10.64 14.72
CA PHE A 120 21.23 -11.92 14.80
C PHE A 120 21.66 -12.89 13.70
N LEU A 121 21.83 -12.41 12.46
CA LEU A 121 22.26 -13.24 11.33
C LEU A 121 23.71 -13.70 11.46
N GLU A 122 24.61 -12.85 11.96
CA GLU A 122 25.99 -13.23 12.27
C GLU A 122 26.06 -14.30 13.37
N ASP A 123 25.25 -14.17 14.43
CA ASP A 123 25.14 -15.17 15.50
C ASP A 123 24.59 -16.51 14.97
N GLU A 124 23.71 -16.47 13.98
CA GLU A 124 23.24 -17.66 13.26
C GLU A 124 24.27 -18.23 12.27
N GLY A 125 25.41 -17.56 12.07
CA GLY A 125 26.51 -18.02 11.21
C GLY A 125 26.32 -17.74 9.72
N PHE A 126 25.57 -16.69 9.35
CA PHE A 126 25.49 -16.22 7.97
C PHE A 126 26.65 -15.28 7.60
N GLU A 127 26.98 -15.23 6.32
CA GLU A 127 27.81 -14.17 5.76
C GLU A 127 26.95 -12.92 5.57
N VAL A 128 27.27 -11.84 6.29
CA VAL A 128 26.51 -10.58 6.27
C VAL A 128 27.39 -9.43 5.82
N GLU A 129 27.07 -8.83 4.68
CA GLU A 129 27.55 -7.50 4.29
C GLU A 129 26.63 -6.45 4.92
N LYS A 130 27.11 -5.84 6.01
CA LYS A 130 26.48 -4.66 6.64
C LYS A 130 26.65 -3.42 5.76
N HIS A 131 25.71 -2.48 5.85
CA HIS A 131 25.74 -1.23 5.07
C HIS A 131 25.89 -1.48 3.55
N PHE A 132 25.19 -2.50 3.05
CA PHE A 132 25.31 -2.95 1.66
C PHE A 132 24.68 -1.95 0.70
N LEU A 133 25.53 -1.22 -0.05
CA LEU A 133 25.17 -0.19 -1.05
C LEU A 133 24.45 1.05 -0.48
N LEU A 134 23.70 0.92 0.63
CA LEU A 134 23.06 2.00 1.38
C LEU A 134 23.40 1.90 2.87
N PRO A 135 23.44 3.02 3.62
CA PRO A 135 23.86 3.03 5.03
C PRO A 135 23.06 2.14 5.97
N THR A 136 21.78 1.88 5.69
CA THR A 136 20.91 1.05 6.54
C THR A 136 20.42 -0.21 5.83
N ALA A 137 20.99 -0.53 4.67
CA ALA A 137 20.74 -1.80 3.99
C ALA A 137 21.78 -2.85 4.39
N PHE A 138 21.42 -4.13 4.25
CA PHE A 138 22.35 -5.25 4.44
C PHE A 138 22.09 -6.34 3.40
N LYS A 139 23.09 -7.20 3.19
CA LYS A 139 22.97 -8.41 2.36
C LYS A 139 23.47 -9.61 3.16
N ALA A 140 22.60 -10.59 3.40
CA ALA A 140 22.97 -11.86 3.99
C ALA A 140 22.90 -12.96 2.95
N THR A 141 23.95 -13.78 2.86
CA THR A 141 24.09 -14.81 1.82
C THR A 141 24.29 -16.18 2.43
N TYR A 142 23.65 -17.20 1.84
CA TYR A 142 23.96 -18.60 2.10
C TYR A 142 24.00 -19.38 0.79
N THR A 143 25.09 -20.13 0.58
CA THR A 143 25.27 -21.01 -0.59
C THR A 143 25.45 -22.44 -0.12
N HIS A 144 24.73 -23.37 -0.75
CA HIS A 144 24.91 -24.81 -0.59
C HIS A 144 25.48 -25.42 -1.88
N GLY A 145 26.34 -26.44 -1.72
CA GLY A 145 26.96 -27.14 -2.84
C GLY A 145 27.87 -26.25 -3.68
N LYS A 146 27.81 -26.39 -5.01
CA LYS A 146 28.64 -25.61 -5.96
C LYS A 146 28.00 -24.28 -6.37
N GLY A 147 26.93 -23.86 -5.68
CA GLY A 147 26.09 -22.75 -6.10
C GLY A 147 25.09 -23.18 -7.17
N GLY A 148 24.65 -22.23 -8.00
CA GLY A 148 23.61 -22.46 -9.01
C GLY A 148 22.70 -21.25 -9.12
N ARG A 149 21.39 -21.50 -9.14
CA ARG A 149 20.39 -20.42 -9.11
C ARG A 149 20.46 -19.65 -7.79
N THR A 150 20.09 -18.38 -7.86
CA THR A 150 20.04 -17.49 -6.69
C THR A 150 18.61 -17.04 -6.41
N PHE A 151 18.09 -17.35 -5.23
CA PHE A 151 16.77 -16.90 -4.78
C PHE A 151 16.90 -15.73 -3.79
N GLY A 152 16.27 -14.61 -4.11
CA GLY A 152 16.26 -13.39 -3.31
C GLY A 152 15.07 -13.31 -2.36
N LEU A 153 15.30 -12.72 -1.20
CA LEU A 153 14.30 -12.34 -0.21
C LEU A 153 14.52 -10.87 0.18
N ASN A 154 13.45 -10.15 0.52
CA ASN A 154 13.56 -8.81 1.10
C ASN A 154 12.96 -8.74 2.51
N SER A 155 13.53 -7.85 3.32
CA SER A 155 13.08 -7.52 4.68
C SER A 155 13.08 -5.99 4.85
N GLU A 156 11.90 -5.41 5.09
CA GLU A 156 11.75 -3.96 5.28
C GLU A 156 12.00 -3.52 6.72
N LEU A 157 12.56 -2.32 6.88
CA LEU A 157 13.13 -1.88 8.15
C LEU A 157 12.50 -0.61 8.73
N ASP A 158 11.90 0.24 7.89
CA ASP A 158 11.47 1.58 8.29
C ASP A 158 10.13 1.60 9.03
N ALA A 159 9.93 2.68 9.77
CA ALA A 159 8.70 3.03 10.48
C ALA A 159 8.11 4.33 9.92
N LEU A 160 6.86 4.59 10.29
CA LEU A 160 6.14 5.82 9.95
C LEU A 160 6.29 6.88 11.06
N PRO A 161 6.28 8.18 10.71
CA PRO A 161 6.28 9.27 11.68
C PRO A 161 5.11 9.16 12.66
N GLU A 162 5.39 9.35 13.95
CA GLU A 162 4.42 9.43 15.06
C GLU A 162 3.65 8.14 15.40
N ILE A 163 3.45 7.23 14.44
CA ILE A 163 2.64 6.00 14.60
C ILE A 163 3.45 4.70 14.62
N GLY A 164 4.78 4.80 14.50
CA GLY A 164 5.70 3.65 14.56
C GLY A 164 5.54 2.71 13.37
N HIS A 165 5.73 1.41 13.58
CA HIS A 165 5.60 0.40 12.52
C HIS A 165 4.14 0.06 12.18
N ALA A 166 3.36 1.08 11.81
CA ALA A 166 1.95 0.95 11.48
C ALA A 166 1.67 0.28 10.12
N CYS A 167 2.70 -0.03 9.34
CA CYS A 167 2.62 -0.88 8.15
C CYS A 167 3.08 -2.32 8.42
N GLY A 168 3.60 -2.61 9.62
CA GLY A 168 3.97 -3.97 10.03
C GLY A 168 5.34 -4.44 9.55
N HIS A 169 6.26 -3.53 9.20
CA HIS A 169 7.60 -3.87 8.71
C HIS A 169 8.41 -4.82 9.61
N PRO A 170 8.29 -4.84 10.95
CA PRO A 170 8.95 -5.86 11.77
C PRO A 170 8.50 -7.28 11.44
N LEU A 171 7.24 -7.48 11.05
CA LEU A 171 6.73 -8.77 10.59
C LEU A 171 7.28 -9.13 9.21
N ILE A 172 7.43 -8.15 8.30
CA ILE A 172 8.08 -8.34 6.99
C ILE A 172 9.53 -8.75 7.19
N ALA A 173 10.24 -8.03 8.07
CA ALA A 173 11.63 -8.31 8.42
C ALA A 173 11.80 -9.74 8.90
N VAL A 174 11.03 -10.16 9.92
CA VAL A 174 11.18 -11.51 10.48
C VAL A 174 10.60 -12.60 9.61
N ALA A 175 9.63 -12.32 8.72
CA ALA A 175 9.19 -13.29 7.72
C ALA A 175 10.30 -13.59 6.71
N GLY A 176 11.04 -12.58 6.26
CA GLY A 176 12.23 -12.75 5.41
C GLY A 176 13.35 -13.51 6.12
N LEU A 177 13.66 -13.18 7.39
CA LEU A 177 14.63 -13.90 8.21
C LEU A 177 14.25 -15.37 8.43
N ALA A 178 12.98 -15.63 8.76
CA ALA A 178 12.45 -16.96 8.91
C ALA A 178 12.59 -17.78 7.62
N ALA A 179 12.21 -17.20 6.48
CA ALA A 179 12.33 -17.88 5.18
C ALA A 179 13.79 -18.19 4.84
N LEU A 180 14.72 -17.28 5.11
CA LEU A 180 16.16 -17.49 4.92
C LEU A 180 16.67 -18.68 5.76
N LEU A 181 16.31 -18.72 7.05
CA LEU A 181 16.68 -19.79 7.98
C LEU A 181 16.12 -21.15 7.53
N GLY A 182 14.82 -21.18 7.19
CA GLY A 182 14.14 -22.37 6.70
C GLY A 182 14.74 -22.90 5.40
N LEU A 183 15.03 -22.02 4.44
CA LEU A 183 15.71 -22.36 3.19
C LEU A 183 17.09 -22.98 3.44
N ARG A 184 17.91 -22.34 4.29
CA ARG A 184 19.23 -22.88 4.67
C ARG A 184 19.11 -24.30 5.23
N ALA A 185 18.16 -24.55 6.14
CA ALA A 185 17.96 -25.88 6.72
C ALA A 185 17.51 -26.91 5.70
N ALA A 186 16.55 -26.55 4.82
CA ALA A 186 16.08 -27.43 3.75
C ALA A 186 17.21 -27.74 2.74
N MET A 187 17.97 -26.74 2.33
CA MET A 187 19.11 -26.91 1.41
C MET A 187 20.15 -27.87 1.97
N LYS A 188 20.54 -27.72 3.25
CA LYS A 188 21.51 -28.61 3.90
C LYS A 188 21.02 -30.05 4.01
N LYS A 189 19.76 -30.25 4.43
CA LYS A 189 19.23 -31.59 4.73
C LYS A 189 18.88 -32.38 3.47
N HIS A 190 18.44 -31.70 2.41
CA HIS A 190 17.97 -32.33 1.18
C HIS A 190 18.92 -32.15 -0.01
N ASP A 191 20.14 -31.66 0.25
CA ASP A 191 21.20 -31.46 -0.74
C ASP A 191 20.75 -30.63 -1.96
N ILE A 192 20.12 -29.49 -1.69
CA ILE A 192 19.63 -28.57 -2.72
C ILE A 192 20.72 -27.54 -3.00
N ASP A 193 21.39 -27.69 -4.13
CA ASP A 193 22.40 -26.74 -4.63
C ASP A 193 21.78 -25.40 -4.99
N GLY A 194 22.48 -24.32 -4.64
CA GLY A 194 22.06 -22.95 -4.97
C GLY A 194 22.45 -21.93 -3.92
N THR A 195 21.96 -20.70 -4.12
CA THR A 195 22.22 -19.57 -3.22
C THR A 195 20.91 -18.93 -2.81
N VAL A 196 20.78 -18.57 -1.54
CA VAL A 196 19.73 -17.69 -1.04
C VAL A 196 20.35 -16.40 -0.53
N VAL A 197 19.75 -15.27 -0.90
CA VAL A 197 20.17 -13.94 -0.49
C VAL A 197 19.00 -13.23 0.18
N LEU A 198 19.22 -12.68 1.38
CA LEU A 198 18.29 -11.78 2.03
C LEU A 198 18.83 -10.34 1.97
N LEU A 199 18.03 -9.43 1.43
CA LEU A 199 18.31 -8.00 1.45
C LEU A 199 17.49 -7.33 2.55
N GLY A 200 18.17 -6.64 3.46
CA GLY A 200 17.55 -5.64 4.31
C GLY A 200 17.34 -4.36 3.52
N THR A 201 16.09 -3.97 3.32
CA THR A 201 15.72 -2.86 2.43
C THR A 201 15.16 -1.69 3.23
N PRO A 202 15.83 -0.52 3.24
CA PRO A 202 15.37 0.65 3.97
C PRO A 202 14.30 1.44 3.20
N ALA A 203 13.63 2.34 3.92
CA ALA A 203 12.86 3.47 3.39
C ALA A 203 11.77 3.14 2.34
N GLU A 204 10.96 2.11 2.56
CA GLU A 204 9.85 1.80 1.64
C GLU A 204 8.76 2.89 1.65
N GLU A 205 8.46 3.49 2.82
CA GLU A 205 7.30 4.37 3.06
C GLU A 205 7.38 5.75 2.36
N GLY A 206 8.38 5.95 1.50
CA GLY A 206 8.54 7.18 0.71
C GLY A 206 9.98 7.47 0.28
N GLY A 207 10.95 6.67 0.71
CA GLY A 207 12.35 6.80 0.28
C GLY A 207 12.71 6.00 -0.96
N ALA A 208 11.91 5.01 -1.33
CA ALA A 208 12.14 4.10 -2.45
C ALA A 208 13.51 3.37 -2.39
N GLY A 209 13.89 2.89 -1.19
CA GLY A 209 15.21 2.30 -0.98
C GLY A 209 15.50 1.07 -1.84
N LYS A 210 14.47 0.28 -2.22
CA LYS A 210 14.66 -0.84 -3.16
C LYS A 210 15.01 -0.36 -4.57
N VAL A 211 14.49 0.79 -4.97
CA VAL A 211 14.82 1.39 -6.27
C VAL A 211 16.29 1.84 -6.31
N GLU A 212 16.78 2.42 -5.22
CA GLU A 212 18.21 2.78 -5.11
C GLU A 212 19.11 1.53 -5.07
N LEU A 213 18.73 0.49 -4.32
CA LEU A 213 19.43 -0.79 -4.34
C LEU A 213 19.46 -1.42 -5.74
N LEU A 214 18.34 -1.38 -6.48
CA LEU A 214 18.28 -1.84 -7.88
C LEU A 214 19.27 -1.10 -8.76
N LYS A 215 19.30 0.23 -8.71
CA LYS A 215 20.23 1.07 -9.48
C LYS A 215 21.69 0.76 -9.16
N LEU A 216 21.99 0.48 -7.89
CA LEU A 216 23.34 0.15 -7.42
C LEU A 216 23.72 -1.33 -7.64
N GLY A 217 22.82 -2.14 -8.22
CA GLY A 217 23.08 -3.54 -8.58
C GLY A 217 22.85 -4.55 -7.45
N GLY A 218 22.10 -4.19 -6.39
CA GLY A 218 21.85 -5.04 -5.24
C GLY A 218 21.09 -6.34 -5.54
N TYR A 219 20.34 -6.37 -6.64
CA TYR A 219 19.58 -7.55 -7.09
C TYR A 219 20.29 -8.32 -8.22
N LYS A 220 21.49 -7.90 -8.62
CA LYS A 220 22.21 -8.50 -9.75
C LYS A 220 22.55 -9.96 -9.46
N GLY A 221 22.18 -10.85 -10.39
CA GLY A 221 22.46 -12.28 -10.29
C GLY A 221 21.38 -13.09 -9.59
N MET A 222 20.32 -12.46 -9.07
CA MET A 222 19.14 -13.18 -8.57
C MET A 222 18.29 -13.70 -9.75
N ASP A 223 17.80 -14.92 -9.63
CA ASP A 223 16.91 -15.57 -10.60
C ASP A 223 15.44 -15.29 -10.32
N ALA A 224 15.09 -15.16 -9.04
CA ALA A 224 13.77 -14.74 -8.59
C ALA A 224 13.86 -14.08 -7.21
N CYS A 225 12.85 -13.27 -6.83
CA CYS A 225 12.81 -12.59 -5.54
C CYS A 225 11.42 -12.66 -4.87
N MET A 226 11.36 -12.72 -3.55
CA MET A 226 10.10 -12.65 -2.81
C MET A 226 10.14 -11.77 -1.56
N MET A 227 8.96 -11.29 -1.18
CA MET A 227 8.72 -10.57 0.08
C MET A 227 7.26 -10.81 0.48
N ALA A 228 6.92 -10.85 1.76
CA ALA A 228 5.54 -11.03 2.19
C ALA A 228 5.10 -9.87 3.08
N HIS A 229 3.90 -9.36 2.84
CA HIS A 229 3.40 -8.17 3.54
C HIS A 229 2.21 -8.49 4.46
N PRO A 230 2.21 -8.00 5.70
CA PRO A 230 1.04 -8.06 6.56
C PRO A 230 -0.04 -7.09 6.08
N GLY A 231 -1.27 -7.57 5.92
CA GLY A 231 -2.44 -6.75 5.63
C GLY A 231 -3.53 -6.95 6.66
N HIS A 232 -4.57 -6.11 6.63
CA HIS A 232 -5.77 -6.37 7.39
C HIS A 232 -6.48 -7.64 6.88
N GLY A 233 -6.88 -8.55 7.77
CA GLY A 233 -7.56 -9.77 7.34
C GLY A 233 -8.04 -10.64 8.49
N GLN A 234 -8.65 -11.77 8.16
CA GLN A 234 -8.90 -12.82 9.15
C GLN A 234 -7.62 -13.65 9.36
N ALA A 235 -7.50 -14.32 10.51
CA ALA A 235 -6.45 -15.32 10.70
C ALA A 235 -6.55 -16.38 9.59
N GLY A 236 -5.42 -16.81 9.03
CA GLY A 236 -5.43 -17.77 7.93
C GLY A 236 -6.09 -17.25 6.65
N SER A 237 -5.99 -15.94 6.39
CA SER A 237 -6.33 -15.34 5.11
C SER A 237 -5.10 -14.71 4.47
N GLY A 238 -5.12 -14.53 3.15
CA GLY A 238 -4.05 -13.91 2.40
C GLY A 238 -4.44 -13.74 0.94
N GLY A 239 -3.50 -13.28 0.12
CA GLY A 239 -3.73 -13.11 -1.32
C GLY A 239 -2.48 -12.63 -2.03
N VAL A 240 -2.39 -12.92 -3.32
CA VAL A 240 -1.40 -12.29 -4.21
C VAL A 240 -2.17 -11.34 -5.12
N ALA A 241 -2.00 -10.04 -4.91
CA ALA A 241 -2.76 -9.00 -5.60
C ALA A 241 -1.81 -7.91 -6.12
N PRO A 242 -2.20 -7.19 -7.17
CA PRO A 242 -1.42 -6.07 -7.68
C PRO A 242 -1.50 -4.86 -6.75
N SER A 243 -0.57 -3.91 -6.93
CA SER A 243 -0.55 -2.60 -6.27
C SER A 243 -0.56 -1.49 -7.30
N LEU A 244 -0.92 -0.28 -6.90
CA LEU A 244 -0.95 0.88 -7.79
C LEU A 244 0.45 1.44 -8.00
N ALA A 245 0.75 1.86 -9.23
CA ALA A 245 1.87 2.75 -9.50
C ALA A 245 1.59 4.13 -8.88
N ILE A 246 2.59 4.78 -8.30
CA ILE A 246 2.48 6.10 -7.68
C ILE A 246 3.63 7.03 -8.09
N GLN A 247 3.28 8.28 -8.35
CA GLN A 247 4.21 9.39 -8.54
C GLN A 247 3.91 10.50 -7.54
N THR A 248 4.90 10.91 -6.76
CA THR A 248 4.86 12.21 -6.07
C THR A 248 5.21 13.33 -7.04
N VAL A 249 4.37 14.37 -7.09
CA VAL A 249 4.56 15.59 -7.86
C VAL A 249 4.65 16.76 -6.88
N ASN A 250 5.77 17.47 -6.91
CA ASN A 250 6.00 18.67 -6.12
C ASN A 250 5.94 19.89 -7.03
N VAL A 251 5.30 20.96 -6.55
CA VAL A 251 5.06 22.18 -7.33
C VAL A 251 5.35 23.41 -6.48
N GLU A 252 6.12 24.34 -7.03
CA GLU A 252 6.34 25.67 -6.46
C GLU A 252 5.86 26.74 -7.43
N PHE A 253 5.11 27.72 -6.93
CA PHE A 253 4.73 28.92 -7.69
C PHE A 253 5.50 30.13 -7.17
N PHE A 254 5.97 30.96 -8.10
CA PHE A 254 6.75 32.16 -7.82
C PHE A 254 6.05 33.39 -8.38
N GLY A 255 5.75 34.34 -7.51
CA GLY A 255 5.08 35.60 -7.82
C GLY A 255 5.90 36.79 -7.35
N LYS A 256 5.22 37.80 -6.80
CA LYS A 256 5.81 39.05 -6.33
C LYS A 256 4.96 39.64 -5.21
N THR A 257 5.58 39.97 -4.09
CA THR A 257 4.89 40.56 -2.95
C THR A 257 4.41 41.98 -3.22
N ALA A 258 3.25 42.31 -2.68
CA ALA A 258 2.75 43.67 -2.55
C ALA A 258 1.82 43.79 -1.33
N HIS A 259 1.55 45.03 -0.89
CA HIS A 259 0.57 45.27 0.18
C HIS A 259 -0.84 45.00 -0.35
N ALA A 260 -1.52 43.99 0.20
CA ALA A 260 -2.76 43.47 -0.38
C ALA A 260 -3.87 44.52 -0.51
N ALA A 261 -3.94 45.49 0.41
CA ALA A 261 -4.92 46.58 0.35
C ALA A 261 -4.39 47.88 -0.27
N GLY A 262 -3.07 48.04 -0.37
CA GLY A 262 -2.44 49.35 -0.59
C GLY A 262 -1.98 49.52 -2.04
N ALA A 263 -1.42 48.46 -2.60
CA ALA A 263 -0.98 48.43 -3.99
C ALA A 263 -1.07 47.00 -4.57
N PRO A 264 -2.25 46.34 -4.54
CA PRO A 264 -2.38 44.97 -5.02
C PRO A 264 -1.99 44.80 -6.50
N TRP A 265 -2.18 45.84 -7.32
CA TRP A 265 -1.83 45.87 -8.75
C TRP A 265 -0.32 45.73 -9.03
N ASP A 266 0.54 45.94 -8.04
CA ASP A 266 1.99 45.77 -8.19
C ASP A 266 2.48 44.34 -7.86
N GLY A 267 1.59 43.47 -7.38
CA GLY A 267 1.88 42.10 -6.96
C GLY A 267 1.54 41.03 -8.01
N ILE A 268 2.09 39.84 -7.81
CA ILE A 268 1.76 38.61 -8.55
C ILE A 268 1.50 37.54 -7.50
N ASN A 269 0.27 37.03 -7.42
CA ASN A 269 -0.19 36.23 -6.28
C ASN A 269 0.03 34.71 -6.50
N ALA A 270 1.06 34.17 -5.84
CA ALA A 270 1.36 32.73 -5.91
C ALA A 270 0.30 31.86 -5.20
N LEU A 271 -0.47 32.40 -4.25
CA LEU A 271 -1.58 31.67 -3.62
C LEU A 271 -2.78 31.53 -4.56
N ASP A 272 -3.03 32.53 -5.40
CA ASP A 272 -4.06 32.42 -6.44
C ASP A 272 -3.68 31.34 -7.47
N ALA A 273 -2.39 31.20 -7.80
CA ALA A 273 -1.91 30.13 -8.67
C ALA A 273 -2.14 28.74 -8.04
N ALA A 274 -1.80 28.57 -6.76
CA ALA A 274 -2.05 27.32 -6.06
C ALA A 274 -3.55 26.97 -5.96
N ASN A 275 -4.39 27.97 -5.66
CA ASN A 275 -5.84 27.79 -5.63
C ASN A 275 -6.41 27.43 -7.00
N LEU A 276 -5.97 28.11 -8.06
CA LEU A 276 -6.41 27.84 -9.42
C LEU A 276 -5.96 26.46 -9.90
N ALA A 277 -4.76 26.02 -9.53
CA ALA A 277 -4.31 24.65 -9.79
C ALA A 277 -5.21 23.62 -9.10
N TYR A 278 -5.59 23.88 -7.84
CA TYR A 278 -6.52 23.03 -7.10
C TYR A 278 -7.88 22.93 -7.80
N SER A 279 -8.43 24.07 -8.25
CA SER A 279 -9.68 24.12 -9.02
C SER A 279 -9.58 23.43 -10.37
N ALA A 280 -8.48 23.62 -11.10
CA ALA A 280 -8.25 22.97 -12.40
C ALA A 280 -8.18 21.45 -12.25
N ILE A 281 -7.48 20.95 -11.24
CA ILE A 281 -7.44 19.51 -10.92
C ILE A 281 -8.85 19.02 -10.53
N SER A 282 -9.59 19.79 -9.73
CA SER A 282 -10.97 19.44 -9.36
C SER A 282 -11.89 19.29 -10.57
N ALA A 283 -11.77 20.18 -11.56
CA ALA A 283 -12.55 20.09 -12.80
C ALA A 283 -12.08 18.92 -13.69
N MET A 284 -10.77 18.68 -13.77
CA MET A 284 -10.18 17.60 -14.57
C MET A 284 -10.60 16.20 -14.07
N ARG A 285 -10.88 16.04 -12.76
CA ARG A 285 -11.24 14.76 -12.15
C ARG A 285 -12.40 14.01 -12.82
N GLN A 286 -13.33 14.71 -13.46
CA GLN A 286 -14.42 14.05 -14.21
C GLN A 286 -13.89 13.13 -15.32
N GLN A 287 -12.69 13.41 -15.86
CA GLN A 287 -12.06 12.70 -16.97
C GLN A 287 -11.00 11.68 -16.53
N LEU A 288 -11.02 11.29 -15.25
CA LEU A 288 -10.19 10.25 -14.68
C LEU A 288 -10.89 8.90 -14.73
N LYS A 289 -10.11 7.81 -14.80
CA LYS A 289 -10.67 6.48 -14.58
C LYS A 289 -11.09 6.36 -13.12
N THR A 290 -12.08 5.50 -12.86
CA THR A 290 -12.52 5.17 -11.49
C THR A 290 -11.40 4.53 -10.65
N THR A 291 -10.36 4.02 -11.29
CA THR A 291 -9.17 3.43 -10.68
C THR A 291 -8.06 4.45 -10.38
N ASP A 292 -8.11 5.66 -10.96
CA ASP A 292 -7.07 6.67 -10.78
C ASP A 292 -7.27 7.42 -9.46
N ARG A 293 -6.18 7.84 -8.81
CA ARG A 293 -6.24 8.71 -7.63
C ARG A 293 -5.31 9.90 -7.83
N VAL A 294 -5.82 11.08 -7.53
CA VAL A 294 -5.04 12.32 -7.43
C VAL A 294 -5.40 12.95 -6.10
N HIS A 295 -4.43 13.31 -5.28
CA HIS A 295 -4.68 13.99 -4.00
C HIS A 295 -3.44 14.73 -3.56
N GLY A 296 -3.61 15.88 -2.92
CA GLY A 296 -2.48 16.72 -2.54
C GLY A 296 -2.88 17.81 -1.56
N ILE A 297 -1.87 18.51 -1.07
CA ILE A 297 -1.97 19.58 -0.09
C ILE A 297 -1.14 20.79 -0.52
N ILE A 298 -1.47 21.96 0.03
CA ILE A 298 -0.62 23.16 -0.02
C ILE A 298 0.29 23.11 1.22
N THR A 299 1.58 22.88 1.03
CA THR A 299 2.57 22.80 2.12
C THR A 299 3.07 24.17 2.55
N ASN A 300 2.96 25.18 1.67
CA ASN A 300 3.20 26.59 1.99
C ASN A 300 2.19 27.46 1.23
N GLY A 301 1.32 28.16 1.96
CA GLY A 301 0.25 28.99 1.40
C GLY A 301 0.42 30.50 1.63
N GLY A 302 1.61 30.96 2.04
CA GLY A 302 1.86 32.35 2.45
C GLY A 302 1.85 32.55 3.98
N GLN A 303 2.33 33.72 4.41
CA GLN A 303 2.67 33.99 5.82
C GLN A 303 1.74 34.99 6.52
N ALA A 304 1.11 35.91 5.77
CA ALA A 304 0.23 36.92 6.35
C ALA A 304 -0.83 37.38 5.34
N PRO A 305 -2.10 37.60 5.77
CA PRO A 305 -3.20 37.93 4.86
C PRO A 305 -3.12 39.33 4.24
N ASN A 306 -2.36 40.26 4.84
CA ASN A 306 -2.15 41.62 4.32
C ASN A 306 -0.97 41.72 3.33
N ILE A 307 -0.30 40.61 3.05
CA ILE A 307 0.86 40.51 2.16
C ILE A 307 0.51 39.54 1.03
N ILE A 308 0.59 39.98 -0.23
CA ILE A 308 0.41 39.08 -1.37
C ILE A 308 1.53 38.03 -1.36
N PRO A 309 1.23 36.72 -1.30
CA PRO A 309 2.25 35.67 -1.29
C PRO A 309 3.05 35.66 -2.60
N GLU A 310 4.36 35.79 -2.51
CA GLU A 310 5.28 35.62 -3.65
C GLU A 310 5.72 34.17 -3.86
N HIS A 311 5.44 33.28 -2.91
CA HIS A 311 5.82 31.88 -3.00
C HIS A 311 4.76 30.98 -2.36
N THR A 312 4.40 29.91 -3.06
CA THR A 312 3.60 28.81 -2.53
C THR A 312 4.15 27.47 -2.98
N GLN A 313 3.86 26.43 -2.20
CA GLN A 313 4.31 25.06 -2.48
C GLN A 313 3.15 24.07 -2.31
N MET A 314 3.07 23.11 -3.22
CA MET A 314 2.11 22.01 -3.19
C MET A 314 2.81 20.65 -3.34
N ARG A 315 2.22 19.62 -2.73
CA ARG A 315 2.64 18.22 -2.87
C ARG A 315 1.45 17.35 -3.23
N TYR A 316 1.56 16.60 -4.31
CA TYR A 316 0.52 15.70 -4.83
C TYR A 316 1.03 14.28 -4.98
N PHE A 317 0.15 13.32 -4.68
CA PHE A 317 0.28 11.94 -5.11
C PHE A 317 -0.65 11.69 -6.27
N VAL A 318 -0.12 11.00 -7.28
CA VAL A 318 -0.81 10.58 -8.49
C VAL A 318 -0.68 9.07 -8.57
N ARG A 319 -1.80 8.34 -8.61
CA ARG A 319 -1.82 6.87 -8.67
C ARG A 319 -2.66 6.37 -9.84
N ALA A 320 -2.19 5.31 -10.46
CA ALA A 320 -2.91 4.57 -11.48
C ALA A 320 -2.63 3.07 -11.35
N THR A 321 -3.39 2.24 -12.04
CA THR A 321 -3.23 0.78 -11.99
C THR A 321 -1.88 0.32 -12.53
N THR A 322 -1.36 0.97 -13.57
CA THR A 322 -0.09 0.58 -14.18
C THR A 322 0.82 1.78 -14.45
N VAL A 323 2.12 1.57 -14.59
CA VAL A 323 3.09 2.60 -14.99
C VAL A 323 2.66 3.32 -16.29
N PRO A 324 2.28 2.64 -17.40
CA PRO A 324 1.77 3.32 -18.58
C PRO A 324 0.52 4.18 -18.30
N ALA A 325 -0.42 3.68 -17.50
CA ALA A 325 -1.60 4.45 -17.13
C ALA A 325 -1.25 5.68 -16.28
N LEU A 326 -0.24 5.57 -15.41
CA LEU A 326 0.25 6.68 -14.60
C LEU A 326 0.91 7.76 -15.44
N GLU A 327 1.67 7.39 -16.47
CA GLU A 327 2.26 8.36 -17.41
C GLU A 327 1.18 9.09 -18.23
N GLU A 328 0.12 8.40 -18.67
CA GLU A 328 -1.02 9.06 -19.29
C GLU A 328 -1.76 10.01 -18.33
N LEU A 329 -1.88 9.62 -17.06
CA LEU A 329 -2.48 10.47 -16.03
C LEU A 329 -1.63 11.73 -15.76
N LYS A 330 -0.29 11.61 -15.79
CA LYS A 330 0.63 12.74 -15.65
C LYS A 330 0.42 13.79 -16.75
N LYS A 331 0.17 13.36 -18.00
CA LYS A 331 -0.14 14.27 -19.12
C LYS A 331 -1.40 15.10 -18.89
N LYS A 332 -2.32 14.66 -18.02
CA LYS A 332 -3.53 15.41 -17.65
C LYS A 332 -3.30 16.35 -16.47
N ILE A 333 -2.49 15.97 -15.49
CA ILE A 333 -2.33 16.74 -14.24
C ILE A 333 -1.29 17.86 -14.35
N ILE A 334 -0.17 17.64 -15.04
CA ILE A 334 0.91 18.64 -15.16
C ILE A 334 0.40 19.95 -15.81
N PRO A 335 -0.39 19.91 -16.89
CA PRO A 335 -0.94 21.14 -17.48
C PRO A 335 -1.84 21.94 -16.55
N CYS A 336 -2.46 21.33 -15.53
CA CYS A 336 -3.27 22.06 -14.55
C CYS A 336 -2.41 23.06 -13.74
N PHE A 337 -1.20 22.66 -13.35
CA PHE A 337 -0.27 23.52 -12.63
C PHE A 337 0.28 24.62 -13.55
N GLU A 338 0.67 24.25 -14.78
CA GLU A 338 1.20 25.20 -15.77
C GLU A 338 0.15 26.26 -16.17
N ALA A 339 -1.10 25.85 -16.36
CA ALA A 339 -2.20 26.75 -16.68
C ALA A 339 -2.48 27.74 -15.55
N ALA A 340 -2.40 27.29 -14.29
CA ALA A 340 -2.59 28.14 -13.13
C ALA A 340 -1.48 29.20 -12.99
N ALA A 341 -0.23 28.82 -13.25
CA ALA A 341 0.89 29.75 -13.31
C ALA A 341 0.67 30.80 -14.40
N LYS A 342 0.35 30.34 -15.61
CA LYS A 342 0.12 31.21 -16.77
C LYS A 342 -1.02 32.20 -16.55
N ALA A 343 -2.15 31.75 -15.98
CA ALA A 343 -3.32 32.58 -15.75
C ALA A 343 -3.07 33.69 -14.71
N THR A 344 -2.15 33.47 -13.77
CA THR A 344 -1.84 34.41 -12.69
C THR A 344 -0.57 35.23 -12.93
N GLY A 345 0.18 34.94 -14.00
CA GLY A 345 1.48 35.55 -14.27
C GLY A 345 2.61 35.04 -13.37
N CYS A 346 2.42 33.92 -12.66
CA CYS A 346 3.45 33.31 -11.83
C CYS A 346 4.46 32.51 -12.68
N GLY A 347 5.68 32.39 -12.18
CA GLY A 347 6.59 31.30 -12.54
C GLY A 347 6.15 30.00 -11.84
N VAL A 348 6.50 28.85 -12.42
CA VAL A 348 6.25 27.54 -11.83
C VAL A 348 7.45 26.63 -11.98
N LYS A 349 7.73 25.86 -10.93
CA LYS A 349 8.69 24.77 -10.94
C LYS A 349 7.97 23.49 -10.54
N ILE A 350 8.09 22.46 -11.37
CA ILE A 350 7.46 21.16 -11.16
C ILE A 350 8.56 20.11 -11.19
N TRP A 351 8.57 19.22 -10.21
CA TRP A 351 9.47 18.07 -10.20
C TRP A 351 8.81 16.86 -9.54
N THR A 352 9.36 15.69 -9.82
CA THR A 352 8.85 14.42 -9.34
C THR A 352 9.88 13.71 -8.47
N GLU A 353 9.41 12.98 -7.46
CA GLU A 353 10.25 12.02 -6.73
C GLU A 353 10.41 10.73 -7.55
N VAL A 354 11.15 9.75 -7.02
CA VAL A 354 11.26 8.42 -7.64
C VAL A 354 9.86 7.82 -7.77
N MET A 355 9.55 7.29 -8.95
CA MET A 355 8.30 6.58 -9.19
C MET A 355 8.36 5.19 -8.60
N THR A 356 7.30 4.82 -7.91
CA THR A 356 7.06 3.46 -7.44
C THR A 356 6.11 2.78 -8.42
N ASN A 357 6.55 1.65 -8.99
CA ASN A 357 5.79 0.93 -10.02
C ASN A 357 4.64 0.11 -9.42
N ASP A 358 3.72 -0.34 -10.26
CA ASP A 358 2.74 -1.36 -9.89
C ASP A 358 3.41 -2.73 -9.66
N LEU A 359 2.81 -3.55 -8.78
CA LEU A 359 3.26 -4.92 -8.56
C LEU A 359 2.83 -5.84 -9.70
N ARG A 360 3.82 -6.47 -10.35
CA ARG A 360 3.64 -7.48 -11.39
C ARG A 360 4.06 -8.85 -10.87
N ASN A 361 3.17 -9.46 -10.10
CA ASN A 361 3.47 -10.74 -9.44
C ASN A 361 3.66 -11.86 -10.46
N CYS A 362 4.81 -12.53 -10.40
CA CYS A 362 5.13 -13.66 -11.26
C CYS A 362 4.19 -14.84 -10.97
N LYS A 363 3.35 -15.20 -11.96
CA LYS A 363 2.29 -16.18 -11.76
C LYS A 363 2.78 -17.56 -11.28
N PRO A 364 3.83 -18.17 -11.88
CA PRO A 364 4.35 -19.44 -11.37
C PRO A 364 4.78 -19.39 -9.90
N LEU A 365 5.43 -18.29 -9.47
CA LEU A 365 5.85 -18.11 -8.07
C LEU A 365 4.64 -17.97 -7.13
N ALA A 366 3.64 -17.18 -7.55
CA ALA A 366 2.41 -16.97 -6.78
C ALA A 366 1.58 -18.26 -6.63
N GLU A 367 1.51 -19.09 -7.67
CA GLU A 367 0.80 -20.37 -7.63
C GLU A 367 1.50 -21.38 -6.71
N GLU A 368 2.84 -21.43 -6.70
CA GLU A 368 3.59 -22.28 -5.76
C GLU A 368 3.38 -21.83 -4.31
N TYR A 369 3.39 -20.51 -4.06
CA TYR A 369 3.07 -19.97 -2.75
C TYR A 369 1.65 -20.38 -2.33
N ALA A 370 0.65 -20.20 -3.20
CA ALA A 370 -0.74 -20.55 -2.90
C ALA A 370 -0.93 -22.06 -2.66
N ALA A 371 -0.29 -22.91 -3.46
CA ALA A 371 -0.29 -24.37 -3.29
C ALA A 371 0.31 -24.78 -1.92
N THR A 372 1.39 -24.13 -1.52
CA THR A 372 2.03 -24.36 -0.21
C THR A 372 1.11 -23.95 0.93
N MET A 373 0.52 -22.75 0.86
CA MET A 373 -0.37 -22.25 1.91
C MET A 373 -1.61 -23.14 2.07
N MET A 374 -2.15 -23.65 0.97
CA MET A 374 -3.26 -24.61 0.99
C MET A 374 -2.84 -25.95 1.61
N SER A 375 -1.76 -26.56 1.12
CA SER A 375 -1.35 -27.90 1.57
C SER A 375 -0.85 -27.93 3.02
N GLN A 376 -0.12 -26.91 3.47
CA GLN A 376 0.52 -26.87 4.78
C GLN A 376 -0.41 -26.34 5.88
N PHE A 377 -1.31 -25.42 5.52
CA PHE A 377 -2.08 -24.65 6.51
C PHE A 377 -3.58 -24.60 6.22
N ASN A 378 -4.05 -25.20 5.12
CA ASN A 378 -5.44 -25.10 4.65
C ASN A 378 -5.88 -23.64 4.47
N ILE A 379 -4.96 -22.78 4.02
CA ILE A 379 -5.20 -21.35 3.77
C ILE A 379 -5.38 -21.14 2.26
N PRO A 380 -6.58 -20.75 1.80
CA PRO A 380 -6.77 -20.34 0.41
C PRO A 380 -6.09 -19.00 0.15
N VAL A 381 -5.26 -18.95 -0.88
CA VAL A 381 -4.59 -17.73 -1.34
C VAL A 381 -5.05 -17.44 -2.76
N PRO A 382 -6.02 -16.53 -2.97
CA PRO A 382 -6.40 -16.10 -4.31
C PRO A 382 -5.24 -15.37 -5.00
N THR A 383 -5.05 -15.65 -6.29
CA THR A 383 -4.07 -15.00 -7.16
C THR A 383 -4.78 -14.07 -8.14
N LEU A 384 -4.75 -12.78 -7.84
CA LEU A 384 -5.61 -11.74 -8.38
C LEU A 384 -4.88 -10.80 -9.37
N PHE A 385 -4.08 -11.34 -10.29
CA PHE A 385 -3.12 -10.56 -11.11
C PHE A 385 -3.69 -9.33 -11.84
N HIS A 386 -4.98 -9.31 -12.18
CA HIS A 386 -5.63 -8.20 -12.90
C HIS A 386 -6.88 -7.66 -12.18
N ASP A 387 -7.08 -8.00 -10.91
CA ASP A 387 -8.17 -7.45 -10.11
C ASP A 387 -7.70 -6.22 -9.32
N TRP A 388 -7.88 -5.06 -9.95
CA TRP A 388 -7.56 -3.76 -9.37
C TRP A 388 -8.59 -3.28 -8.34
N SER A 389 -9.69 -4.01 -8.15
CA SER A 389 -10.64 -3.71 -7.06
C SER A 389 -10.06 -4.06 -5.69
N ALA A 390 -9.07 -4.96 -5.65
CA ALA A 390 -8.38 -5.41 -4.45
C ALA A 390 -7.15 -4.54 -4.06
N GLY A 391 -6.61 -3.73 -4.99
CA GLY A 391 -5.34 -3.01 -4.81
C GLY A 391 -5.50 -1.54 -4.44
N GLY A 392 -5.19 -1.18 -3.19
CA GLY A 392 -5.11 0.22 -2.72
C GLY A 392 -3.71 0.71 -2.35
N GLY A 393 -2.76 -0.21 -2.12
CA GLY A 393 -1.38 0.08 -1.73
C GLY A 393 -0.47 0.44 -2.91
N SER A 394 0.72 0.92 -2.60
CA SER A 394 1.82 1.18 -3.52
C SER A 394 3.12 0.85 -2.78
N THR A 395 4.02 0.09 -3.40
CA THR A 395 5.26 -0.36 -2.77
C THR A 395 6.40 -0.37 -3.78
N ASP A 396 7.60 0.05 -3.36
CA ASP A 396 8.79 0.05 -4.21
C ASP A 396 9.28 -1.36 -4.59
N PHE A 397 8.70 -2.43 -4.00
CA PHE A 397 8.84 -3.79 -4.50
C PHE A 397 8.23 -3.97 -5.90
N GLY A 398 7.28 -3.10 -6.29
CA GLY A 398 6.83 -2.99 -7.68
C GLY A 398 8.00 -2.84 -8.65
N ASN A 399 8.97 -1.99 -8.34
CA ASN A 399 10.16 -1.81 -9.19
C ASN A 399 11.02 -3.07 -9.28
N VAL A 400 11.06 -3.90 -8.23
CA VAL A 400 11.73 -5.21 -8.24
C VAL A 400 11.02 -6.17 -9.19
N THR A 401 9.68 -6.18 -9.20
CA THR A 401 8.90 -7.03 -10.14
C THR A 401 9.13 -6.68 -11.60
N TYR A 402 9.57 -5.45 -11.91
CA TYR A 402 9.97 -5.04 -13.26
C TYR A 402 11.42 -5.43 -13.62
N ALA A 403 12.25 -5.79 -12.65
CA ALA A 403 13.67 -6.08 -12.86
C ALA A 403 13.96 -7.59 -12.95
N LEU A 404 13.17 -8.42 -12.27
CA LEU A 404 13.30 -9.88 -12.26
C LEU A 404 12.01 -10.58 -11.81
N PRO A 405 11.83 -11.89 -12.10
CA PRO A 405 10.68 -12.66 -11.63
C PRO A 405 10.49 -12.53 -10.12
N SER A 406 9.40 -11.92 -9.68
CA SER A 406 9.19 -11.63 -8.26
C SER A 406 7.74 -11.82 -7.82
N CYS A 407 7.52 -12.09 -6.54
CA CYS A 407 6.18 -12.26 -5.98
C CYS A 407 6.07 -11.64 -4.57
N HIS A 408 4.97 -10.91 -4.35
CA HIS A 408 4.69 -10.16 -3.14
C HIS A 408 3.33 -10.58 -2.53
N PRO A 409 3.25 -11.76 -1.88
CA PRO A 409 2.05 -12.19 -1.19
C PRO A 409 1.71 -11.32 0.02
N HIS A 410 0.42 -11.23 0.32
CA HIS A 410 -0.11 -10.65 1.54
C HIS A 410 -0.62 -11.75 2.48
N PHE A 411 -0.48 -11.53 3.79
CA PHE A 411 -1.07 -12.37 4.83
C PHE A 411 -1.89 -11.52 5.81
N GLY A 412 -3.05 -12.03 6.21
CA GLY A 412 -4.01 -11.31 7.02
C GLY A 412 -3.65 -11.33 8.51
N ILE A 413 -3.57 -10.15 9.12
CA ILE A 413 -3.50 -9.98 10.57
C ILE A 413 -4.93 -9.84 11.11
N PRO A 414 -5.35 -10.66 12.09
CA PRO A 414 -6.69 -10.61 12.68
C PRO A 414 -7.04 -9.23 13.22
N PHE A 415 -8.05 -8.60 12.62
CA PHE A 415 -8.39 -7.20 12.88
C PHE A 415 -9.90 -6.95 13.12
N THR A 416 -10.24 -5.83 13.77
CA THR A 416 -11.63 -5.33 13.96
C THR A 416 -11.99 -4.31 12.87
N PRO A 417 -13.11 -4.43 12.13
CA PRO A 417 -13.37 -3.57 10.95
C PRO A 417 -13.12 -2.06 11.15
N GLY A 418 -12.41 -1.43 10.20
CA GLY A 418 -12.26 0.03 10.12
C GLY A 418 -10.89 0.62 10.51
N ARG A 419 -9.86 -0.18 10.80
CA ARG A 419 -8.50 0.33 11.05
C ARG A 419 -7.47 -0.52 10.28
N ALA A 420 -6.98 0.02 9.16
CA ALA A 420 -6.06 -0.65 8.26
C ALA A 420 -4.59 -0.32 8.64
N ASN A 421 -3.65 -0.77 7.82
CA ASN A 421 -2.27 -0.26 7.82
C ASN A 421 -2.28 1.28 7.91
N HIS A 422 -1.23 1.83 8.53
CA HIS A 422 -1.03 3.26 8.78
C HIS A 422 -1.98 3.83 9.85
N THR A 423 -2.37 2.99 10.80
CA THR A 423 -3.09 3.39 12.03
C THR A 423 -2.31 2.93 13.27
N PRO A 424 -2.33 3.69 14.38
CA PRO A 424 -1.71 3.27 15.63
C PRO A 424 -2.18 1.87 16.08
N GLU A 425 -3.45 1.55 15.85
CA GLU A 425 -4.01 0.27 16.26
C GLU A 425 -3.51 -0.90 15.42
N PHE A 426 -3.07 -0.66 14.19
CA PHE A 426 -2.38 -1.68 13.41
C PHE A 426 -0.99 -1.97 14.02
N THR A 427 -0.26 -0.96 14.48
CA THR A 427 1.00 -1.15 15.22
C THR A 427 0.78 -2.08 16.41
N ASP A 428 -0.23 -1.81 17.24
CA ASP A 428 -0.53 -2.63 18.42
C ASP A 428 -0.87 -4.08 18.08
N LYS A 429 -1.60 -4.30 16.97
CA LYS A 429 -2.01 -5.64 16.52
C LYS A 429 -0.87 -6.40 15.86
N ALA A 430 -0.05 -5.74 15.05
CA ALA A 430 1.10 -6.34 14.38
C ALA A 430 2.16 -6.84 15.39
N ARG A 431 2.20 -6.26 16.60
CA ARG A 431 3.05 -6.71 17.70
C ARG A 431 2.61 -8.01 18.36
N GLN A 432 1.39 -8.47 18.13
CA GLN A 432 0.83 -9.59 18.90
C GLN A 432 1.38 -10.95 18.44
N PRO A 433 1.44 -11.96 19.32
CA PRO A 433 1.86 -13.32 18.95
C PRO A 433 1.04 -13.91 17.80
N ALA A 434 -0.26 -13.57 17.71
CA ALA A 434 -1.12 -14.01 16.61
C ALA A 434 -0.67 -13.47 15.25
N ALA A 435 -0.17 -12.23 15.18
CA ALA A 435 0.35 -11.66 13.94
C ALA A 435 1.68 -12.32 13.52
N HIS A 436 2.56 -12.61 14.50
CA HIS A 436 3.78 -13.37 14.26
C HIS A 436 3.49 -14.79 13.75
N ALA A 437 2.46 -15.44 14.29
CA ALA A 437 2.05 -16.76 13.83
C ALA A 437 1.66 -16.78 12.34
N GLU A 438 1.00 -15.73 11.83
CA GLU A 438 0.71 -15.61 10.40
C GLU A 438 1.98 -15.30 9.58
N ALA A 439 2.90 -14.49 10.11
CA ALA A 439 4.20 -14.24 9.49
C ALA A 439 5.03 -15.53 9.32
N TRP A 440 4.99 -16.45 10.29
CA TRP A 440 5.67 -17.75 10.18
C TRP A 440 5.09 -18.62 9.06
N LYS A 441 3.77 -18.62 8.88
CA LYS A 441 3.14 -19.34 7.77
C LYS A 441 3.53 -18.73 6.42
N ALA A 442 3.52 -17.40 6.33
CA ALA A 442 3.98 -16.70 5.12
C ALA A 442 5.45 -17.00 4.81
N ALA A 443 6.31 -17.07 5.83
CA ALA A 443 7.71 -17.46 5.68
C ALA A 443 7.88 -18.89 5.13
N VAL A 444 7.05 -19.84 5.55
CA VAL A 444 7.02 -21.20 4.98
C VAL A 444 6.62 -21.17 3.51
N GLY A 445 5.61 -20.37 3.14
CA GLY A 445 5.24 -20.15 1.74
C GLY A 445 6.39 -19.60 0.91
N MET A 446 7.10 -18.57 1.39
CA MET A 446 8.27 -18.00 0.71
C MET A 446 9.42 -19.01 0.59
N ALA A 447 9.69 -19.77 1.66
CA ALA A 447 10.72 -20.81 1.65
C ALA A 447 10.40 -21.92 0.65
N SER A 448 9.13 -22.32 0.53
CA SER A 448 8.70 -23.31 -0.46
C SER A 448 8.97 -22.86 -1.91
N VAL A 449 8.62 -21.62 -2.24
CA VAL A 449 8.93 -21.06 -3.56
C VAL A 449 10.44 -21.06 -3.80
N GLY A 450 11.23 -20.63 -2.81
CA GLY A 450 12.69 -20.67 -2.90
C GLY A 450 13.24 -22.08 -3.13
N ILE A 451 12.75 -23.08 -2.38
CA ILE A 451 13.12 -24.50 -2.56
C ILE A 451 12.89 -24.92 -4.01
N ARG A 452 11.71 -24.57 -4.56
CA ARG A 452 11.36 -24.96 -5.92
C ARG A 452 12.18 -24.21 -6.97
N VAL A 453 12.39 -22.91 -6.83
CA VAL A 453 13.28 -22.14 -7.73
C VAL A 453 14.68 -22.74 -7.75
N LEU A 454 15.21 -23.12 -6.59
CA LEU A 454 16.56 -23.69 -6.50
C LEU A 454 16.64 -25.12 -7.04
N ALA A 455 15.66 -25.97 -6.76
CA ALA A 455 15.71 -27.40 -7.09
C ALA A 455 15.10 -27.79 -8.45
N ASP A 456 14.13 -27.03 -8.98
CA ASP A 456 13.38 -27.36 -10.21
C ASP A 456 13.74 -26.39 -11.34
N GLU A 457 14.63 -26.84 -12.24
CA GLU A 457 15.07 -26.04 -13.39
C GLU A 457 13.92 -25.71 -14.36
N THR A 458 12.95 -26.62 -14.49
CA THR A 458 11.82 -26.40 -15.39
C THR A 458 10.94 -25.27 -14.85
N PHE A 459 10.66 -25.30 -13.54
CA PHE A 459 9.91 -24.23 -12.88
C PHE A 459 10.64 -22.88 -12.93
N ALA A 460 11.96 -22.85 -12.70
CA ALA A 460 12.72 -21.60 -12.79
C ALA A 460 12.68 -21.00 -14.21
N LYS A 461 12.78 -21.83 -15.25
CA LYS A 461 12.63 -21.40 -16.65
C LYS A 461 11.20 -20.96 -16.96
N GLU A 462 10.20 -21.63 -16.42
CA GLU A 462 8.78 -21.25 -16.54
C GLU A 462 8.53 -19.86 -15.93
N ALA A 463 9.01 -19.62 -14.70
CA ALA A 463 8.90 -18.32 -14.03
C ALA A 463 9.58 -17.20 -14.80
N ARG A 464 10.80 -17.44 -15.31
CA ARG A 464 11.53 -16.47 -16.14
C ARG A 464 10.81 -16.17 -17.45
N LYS A 465 10.38 -17.21 -18.18
CA LYS A 465 9.64 -17.04 -19.44
C LYS A 465 8.33 -16.29 -19.23
N TRP A 466 7.58 -16.62 -18.17
CA TRP A 466 6.34 -15.92 -17.84
C TRP A 466 6.60 -14.44 -17.59
N TRP A 467 7.63 -14.12 -16.80
CA TRP A 467 8.00 -12.74 -16.50
C TRP A 467 8.46 -11.96 -17.75
N GLU A 468 9.25 -12.58 -18.62
CA GLU A 468 9.67 -11.96 -19.90
C GLU A 468 8.46 -11.63 -20.78
N GLY A 469 7.54 -12.59 -20.97
CA GLY A 469 6.30 -12.34 -21.73
C GLY A 469 5.41 -11.27 -21.09
N ASP A 470 5.38 -11.20 -19.75
CA ASP A 470 4.68 -10.15 -19.03
C ASP A 470 5.27 -8.76 -19.28
N MET A 471 6.61 -8.63 -19.27
CA MET A 471 7.29 -7.37 -19.59
C MET A 471 7.07 -6.92 -21.05
N GLU A 472 6.87 -7.87 -21.96
CA GLU A 472 6.56 -7.61 -23.37
C GLU A 472 5.07 -7.29 -23.60
N GLY A 473 4.23 -7.41 -22.58
CA GLY A 473 2.80 -7.14 -22.65
C GLY A 473 1.97 -8.28 -23.22
N GLU A 474 2.47 -9.52 -23.24
CA GLU A 474 1.74 -10.68 -23.78
C GLU A 474 0.46 -11.02 -22.99
N PHE A 475 0.37 -10.59 -21.73
CA PHE A 475 -0.70 -10.94 -20.80
C PHE A 475 -1.63 -9.76 -20.44
N PHE A 476 -1.53 -8.62 -21.15
CA PHE A 476 -2.28 -7.38 -20.87
C PHE A 476 -2.99 -6.79 -22.09
#